data_AF-A0A357IPQ5-F1
#
_entry.id   AF-A0A357IPQ5-F1
#
_cell.length_a   1.000
_cell.length_b   1.000
_cell.length_c   1.000
_cell.angle_alpha   90.00
_cell.angle_beta   90.00
_cell.angle_gamma   90.00
#
_symmetry.space_group_name_H-M   'P 1'
#
loop_
_entity.id
_entity.type
_entity.pdbx_description
1 polymer ?
#
loop_
_entity_poly.entity_id
_entity_poly.type
_entity_poly.pdbx_seq_one_letter_code
_entity_poly.pdbx_strand_id
1 'polypeptide(L)'
;MNKDLLHASVSSKSLFYNDPFLGWKDFALEKVGFIDYGAAKDKLQKAKGMVAKEFRSLFEKEAALCSFLERKYDLGIKTRAFYQKRDKEGLRGLLPAYRECEKRLALFEKKFRKEWFLFNRPYGWDIQTIRLGGLALRIKECRERLSLYIDGKIERIDELEENLLPYAPFDSAFNMYSGFVSVRNL
;
A
#
# COMPACT_ATOMS: atom_id res chain seq x y z
N MET A 1 -13.50 -12.99 -13.25
CA MET A 1 -12.18 -12.74 -12.61
C MET A 1 -11.15 -12.85 -13.72
N ASN A 2 -10.33 -11.83 -13.96
CA ASN A 2 -9.36 -11.86 -15.07
C ASN A 2 -8.38 -13.04 -14.83
N LYS A 3 -8.21 -13.94 -15.80
CA LYS A 3 -7.30 -15.09 -15.69
C LYS A 3 -5.84 -14.65 -15.48
N ASP A 4 -5.51 -13.42 -15.87
CA ASP A 4 -4.19 -12.81 -15.67
C ASP A 4 -3.87 -12.56 -14.19
N LEU A 5 -4.88 -12.31 -13.35
CA LEU A 5 -4.70 -12.09 -11.90
C LEU A 5 -4.32 -13.37 -11.15
N LEU A 6 -4.65 -14.55 -11.68
CA LEU A 6 -4.34 -15.83 -11.05
C LEU A 6 -2.83 -16.17 -11.16
N HIS A 7 -2.17 -15.62 -12.19
CA HIS A 7 -0.75 -15.80 -12.45
C HIS A 7 0.10 -14.61 -11.99
N ALA A 8 -0.52 -13.43 -11.84
CA ALA A 8 0.15 -12.29 -11.27
C ALA A 8 0.24 -12.45 -9.74
N SER A 9 1.46 -12.50 -9.21
CA SER A 9 1.71 -12.63 -7.77
C SER A 9 1.47 -11.30 -7.01
N VAL A 10 0.26 -10.75 -7.13
CA VAL A 10 -0.17 -9.52 -6.46
C VAL A 10 -1.48 -9.75 -5.72
N SER A 11 -1.43 -9.59 -4.39
CA SER A 11 -2.57 -9.65 -3.49
C SER A 11 -2.81 -8.29 -2.85
N SER A 12 -3.99 -8.07 -2.27
CA SER A 12 -4.25 -6.85 -1.49
C SER A 12 -3.21 -6.66 -0.38
N LYS A 13 -2.76 -7.73 0.27
CA LYS A 13 -1.73 -7.69 1.32
C LYS A 13 -0.35 -7.33 0.78
N SER A 14 0.06 -7.89 -0.36
CA SER A 14 1.36 -7.55 -0.94
C SER A 14 1.39 -6.09 -1.40
N LEU A 15 0.31 -5.59 -2.02
CA LEU A 15 0.19 -4.19 -2.45
C LEU A 15 0.07 -3.22 -1.28
N PHE A 16 -0.54 -3.65 -0.17
CA PHE A 16 -0.61 -2.87 1.06
C PHE A 16 0.78 -2.57 1.63
N TYR A 17 1.63 -3.61 1.74
CA TYR A 17 2.96 -3.51 2.33
C TYR A 17 4.07 -3.15 1.34
N ASN A 18 3.80 -3.13 0.04
CA ASN A 18 4.79 -2.74 -0.98
C ASN A 18 5.26 -1.30 -0.75
N ASP A 19 6.56 -1.11 -0.55
CA ASP A 19 7.14 0.20 -0.27
C ASP A 19 7.19 1.07 -1.54
N PRO A 20 6.81 2.37 -1.50
CA PRO A 20 6.79 3.21 -2.70
C PRO A 20 8.16 3.43 -3.37
N PHE A 21 9.27 3.32 -2.63
CA PHE A 21 10.60 3.45 -3.21
C PHE A 21 11.16 2.09 -3.60
N LEU A 22 11.02 1.06 -2.76
CA LEU A 22 11.61 -0.24 -3.06
C LEU A 22 10.84 -1.02 -4.13
N GLY A 23 9.52 -0.83 -4.25
CA GLY A 23 8.73 -1.28 -5.40
C GLY A 23 8.77 -2.79 -5.71
N TRP A 24 8.99 -3.66 -4.72
CA TRP A 24 9.18 -5.11 -4.94
C TRP A 24 8.04 -5.79 -5.71
N LYS A 25 6.82 -5.24 -5.65
CA LYS A 25 5.65 -5.76 -6.39
C LYS A 25 5.32 -4.99 -7.66
N ASP A 26 6.03 -3.92 -7.98
CA ASP A 26 5.69 -3.02 -9.09
C ASP A 26 5.79 -3.76 -10.43
N PHE A 27 6.84 -4.56 -10.64
CA PHE A 27 7.01 -5.35 -11.88
C PHE A 27 5.82 -6.30 -12.15
N ALA A 28 5.28 -6.92 -11.10
CA ALA A 28 4.12 -7.80 -11.22
C ALA A 28 2.82 -6.99 -11.37
N LEU A 29 2.70 -5.87 -10.65
CA LEU A 29 1.54 -4.99 -10.71
C LEU A 29 1.37 -4.33 -12.09
N GLU A 30 2.46 -3.93 -12.75
CA GLU A 30 2.42 -3.36 -14.10
C GLU A 30 1.79 -4.33 -15.12
N LYS A 31 1.93 -5.64 -14.92
CA LYS A 31 1.29 -6.68 -15.76
C LYS A 31 -0.19 -6.87 -15.48
N VAL A 32 -0.64 -6.54 -14.27
CA VAL A 32 -2.07 -6.57 -13.90
C VAL A 32 -2.80 -5.33 -14.38
N GLY A 33 -2.15 -4.18 -14.30
CA GLY A 33 -2.74 -2.90 -14.68
C GLY A 33 -3.74 -2.38 -13.64
N PHE A 34 -4.82 -1.76 -14.12
CA PHE A 34 -5.77 -1.02 -13.29
C PHE A 34 -6.56 -1.93 -12.35
N ILE A 35 -6.61 -1.56 -11.06
CA ILE A 35 -7.42 -2.21 -10.04
C ILE A 35 -8.41 -1.20 -9.46
N ASP A 36 -9.71 -1.47 -9.63
CA ASP A 36 -10.77 -0.56 -9.18
C ASP A 36 -11.12 -0.75 -7.69
N TYR A 37 -10.21 -0.32 -6.82
CA TYR A 37 -10.45 -0.29 -5.38
C TYR A 37 -11.57 0.70 -4.97
N GLY A 38 -11.87 1.71 -5.80
CA GLY A 38 -12.98 2.64 -5.58
C GLY A 38 -14.33 1.93 -5.65
N ALA A 39 -14.56 1.18 -6.73
CA ALA A 39 -15.77 0.37 -6.87
C ALA A 39 -15.87 -0.73 -5.79
N ALA A 40 -14.74 -1.33 -5.39
CA ALA A 40 -14.73 -2.31 -4.30
C ALA A 40 -15.15 -1.68 -2.96
N LYS A 41 -14.60 -0.51 -2.62
CA LYS A 41 -14.99 0.30 -1.46
C LYS A 41 -16.48 0.60 -1.46
N ASP A 42 -17.03 1.07 -2.57
CA ASP A 42 -18.45 1.45 -2.67
C ASP A 42 -19.37 0.23 -2.51
N LYS A 43 -19.00 -0.92 -3.08
CA LYS A 43 -19.73 -2.19 -2.88
C LYS A 43 -19.73 -2.60 -1.41
N LEU A 44 -18.59 -2.53 -0.73
CA LEU A 44 -18.49 -2.85 0.70
C LEU A 44 -19.31 -1.90 1.57
N GLN A 45 -19.34 -0.61 1.25
CA GLN A 45 -20.15 0.38 1.96
C GLN A 45 -21.65 0.13 1.82
N LYS A 46 -22.11 -0.26 0.63
CA LYS A 46 -23.51 -0.66 0.40
C LYS A 46 -23.86 -1.95 1.14
N ALA A 47 -23.02 -2.98 1.01
CA ALA A 47 -23.23 -4.29 1.64
C ALA A 47 -23.27 -4.22 3.17
N LYS A 48 -22.56 -3.27 3.79
CA LYS A 48 -22.64 -3.00 5.25
C LYS A 48 -24.08 -2.80 5.75
N GLY A 49 -24.95 -2.17 4.95
CA GLY A 49 -26.35 -1.96 5.31
C GLY A 49 -27.21 -3.22 5.29
N MET A 50 -26.72 -4.28 4.63
CA MET A 50 -27.44 -5.53 4.37
C MET A 50 -27.07 -6.64 5.38
N VAL A 51 -26.14 -6.37 6.29
CA VAL A 51 -25.67 -7.34 7.30
C VAL A 51 -26.09 -6.92 8.71
N ALA A 52 -26.13 -7.92 9.60
CA ALA A 52 -26.38 -7.71 11.02
C ALA A 52 -25.36 -6.74 11.63
N LYS A 53 -25.79 -5.99 12.66
CA LYS A 53 -25.04 -4.83 13.19
C LYS A 53 -23.66 -5.23 13.69
N GLU A 54 -23.54 -6.41 14.27
CA GLU A 54 -22.32 -7.03 14.78
C GLU A 54 -21.26 -7.25 13.70
N PHE A 55 -21.64 -7.52 12.45
CA PHE A 55 -20.71 -7.76 11.33
C PHE A 55 -20.32 -6.49 10.57
N ARG A 56 -20.97 -5.35 10.84
CA ARG A 56 -20.71 -4.10 10.10
C ARG A 56 -19.25 -3.63 10.20
N SER A 57 -18.57 -3.91 11.30
CA SER A 57 -17.15 -3.56 11.51
C SER A 57 -16.22 -4.20 10.48
N LEU A 58 -16.52 -5.44 10.05
CA LEU A 58 -15.76 -6.14 9.00
C LEU A 58 -15.80 -5.34 7.70
N PHE A 59 -17.00 -4.95 7.26
CA PHE A 59 -17.21 -4.16 6.04
C PHE A 59 -16.62 -2.74 6.15
N GLU A 60 -16.69 -2.11 7.33
CA GLU A 60 -16.06 -0.81 7.56
C GLU A 60 -14.54 -0.87 7.43
N LYS A 61 -13.91 -1.93 7.96
CA LYS A 61 -12.46 -2.14 7.83
C LYS A 61 -12.09 -2.43 6.38
N GLU A 62 -12.78 -3.35 5.71
CA GLU A 62 -12.46 -3.68 4.31
C GLU A 62 -12.67 -2.48 3.38
N ALA A 63 -13.71 -1.66 3.60
CA ALA A 63 -13.90 -0.43 2.84
C ALA A 63 -12.77 0.58 3.08
N ALA A 64 -12.26 0.68 4.32
CA ALA A 64 -11.10 1.52 4.63
C ALA A 64 -9.81 0.98 3.99
N LEU A 65 -9.65 -0.35 3.93
CA LEU A 65 -8.54 -0.99 3.21
C LEU A 65 -8.58 -0.63 1.72
N CYS A 66 -9.73 -0.82 1.06
CA CYS A 66 -9.90 -0.44 -0.34
C CYS A 66 -9.68 1.06 -0.55
N SER A 67 -10.16 1.92 0.35
CA SER A 67 -9.89 3.35 0.28
C SER A 67 -8.39 3.66 0.34
N PHE A 68 -7.64 3.03 1.24
CA PHE A 68 -6.19 3.20 1.27
C PHE A 68 -5.52 2.69 -0.02
N LEU A 69 -5.86 1.48 -0.47
CA LEU A 69 -5.30 0.87 -1.67
C LEU A 69 -5.61 1.68 -2.94
N GLU A 70 -6.80 2.27 -3.07
CA GLU A 70 -7.20 3.17 -4.17
C GLU A 70 -6.18 4.28 -4.44
N ARG A 71 -5.49 4.76 -3.40
CA ARG A 71 -4.42 5.77 -3.54
C ARG A 71 -3.02 5.19 -3.56
N LYS A 72 -2.82 4.07 -2.87
CA LYS A 72 -1.49 3.52 -2.55
C LYS A 72 -0.96 2.57 -3.61
N TYR A 73 -1.82 1.78 -4.26
CA TYR A 73 -1.39 0.55 -4.93
C TYR A 73 -0.36 0.77 -6.04
N ASP A 74 -0.53 1.84 -6.83
CA ASP A 74 0.35 2.20 -7.96
C ASP A 74 1.22 3.46 -7.68
N LEU A 75 1.25 3.92 -6.43
CA LEU A 75 1.95 5.16 -6.07
C LEU A 75 3.46 5.04 -6.29
N GLY A 76 4.05 3.87 -6.03
CA GLY A 76 5.47 3.59 -6.27
C GLY A 76 5.82 3.67 -7.76
N ILE A 77 5.04 2.98 -8.61
CA ILE A 77 5.16 3.02 -10.07
C ILE A 77 5.13 4.47 -10.58
N LYS A 78 4.12 5.25 -10.20
CA LYS A 78 4.00 6.66 -10.61
C LYS A 78 5.18 7.50 -10.14
N THR A 79 5.62 7.28 -8.90
CA THR A 79 6.77 7.99 -8.31
C THR A 79 8.03 7.71 -9.11
N ARG A 80 8.33 6.44 -9.37
CA ARG A 80 9.50 6.02 -10.15
C ARG A 80 9.45 6.55 -11.58
N ALA A 81 8.29 6.51 -12.23
CA ALA A 81 8.11 7.02 -13.59
C ALA A 81 8.43 8.52 -13.73
N PHE A 82 7.98 9.36 -12.80
CA PHE A 82 8.35 10.78 -12.79
C PHE A 82 9.82 11.00 -12.41
N TYR A 83 10.32 10.24 -11.43
CA TYR A 83 11.71 10.34 -10.98
C TYR A 83 12.71 10.03 -12.09
N GLN A 84 12.50 8.93 -12.84
CA GLN A 84 13.37 8.53 -13.96
C GLN A 84 13.37 9.55 -15.10
N LYS A 85 12.26 10.27 -15.31
CA LYS A 85 12.16 11.38 -16.27
C LYS A 85 12.74 12.69 -15.74
N ARG A 86 13.24 12.70 -14.50
CA ARG A 86 13.67 13.91 -13.77
C ARG A 86 12.56 14.98 -13.69
N ASP A 87 11.30 14.55 -13.73
CA ASP A 87 10.12 15.43 -13.72
C ASP A 87 9.76 15.84 -12.29
N LYS A 88 10.38 16.94 -11.83
CA LYS A 88 10.14 17.49 -10.50
C LYS A 88 8.72 18.02 -10.31
N GLU A 89 8.06 18.52 -11.35
CA GLU A 89 6.68 19.00 -11.23
C GLU A 89 5.70 17.83 -11.09
N GLY A 90 5.89 16.76 -11.86
CA GLY A 90 5.15 15.51 -11.71
C GLY A 90 5.32 14.91 -10.31
N LEU A 91 6.54 14.87 -9.79
CA LEU A 91 6.80 14.45 -8.40
C LEU A 91 6.12 15.36 -7.37
N ARG A 92 6.17 16.69 -7.56
CA ARG A 92 5.47 17.64 -6.69
C ARG A 92 3.95 17.40 -6.68
N GLY A 93 3.39 17.07 -7.85
CA GLY A 93 2.00 16.68 -8.01
C GLY A 93 1.59 15.41 -7.26
N LEU A 94 2.55 14.53 -6.92
CA LEU A 94 2.29 13.31 -6.12
C LEU A 94 2.30 13.55 -4.61
N LEU A 95 2.91 14.63 -4.10
CA LEU A 95 2.99 14.88 -2.64
C LEU A 95 1.61 14.90 -1.93
N PRO A 96 0.53 15.45 -2.52
CA PRO A 96 -0.81 15.33 -1.96
C PRO A 96 -1.30 13.87 -1.86
N ALA A 97 -0.97 13.02 -2.83
CA ALA A 97 -1.35 11.59 -2.82
C ALA A 97 -0.66 10.84 -1.67
N TYR A 98 0.60 11.15 -1.38
CA TYR A 98 1.31 10.62 -0.21
C TYR A 98 0.63 11.04 1.11
N ARG A 99 0.32 12.34 1.27
CA ARG A 99 -0.40 12.84 2.45
C ARG A 99 -1.78 12.20 2.61
N GLU A 100 -2.46 11.94 1.49
CA GLU A 100 -3.74 11.25 1.49
C GLU A 100 -3.58 9.78 1.89
N CYS A 101 -2.54 9.09 1.42
CA CYS A 101 -2.22 7.74 1.87
C CYS A 101 -1.97 7.68 3.37
N GLU A 102 -1.22 8.62 3.95
CA GLU A 102 -1.01 8.71 5.40
C GLU A 102 -2.35 8.81 6.16
N LYS A 103 -3.25 9.71 5.72
CA LYS A 103 -4.58 9.88 6.33
C LYS A 103 -5.45 8.64 6.20
N ARG A 104 -5.49 8.03 5.01
CA ARG A 104 -6.31 6.83 4.74
C ARG A 104 -5.77 5.60 5.47
N LEU A 105 -4.45 5.48 5.65
CA LEU A 105 -3.84 4.43 6.46
C LEU A 105 -4.21 4.58 7.94
N ALA A 106 -4.19 5.81 8.48
CA ALA A 106 -4.63 6.07 9.86
C ALA A 106 -6.12 5.72 10.05
N LEU A 107 -6.97 6.00 9.06
CA LEU A 107 -8.37 5.58 9.09
C LEU A 107 -8.50 4.04 9.06
N PHE A 108 -7.74 3.37 8.20
CA PHE A 108 -7.71 1.90 8.16
C PHE A 108 -7.27 1.30 9.49
N GLU A 109 -6.18 1.78 10.10
CA GLU A 109 -5.72 1.34 11.42
C GLU A 109 -6.84 1.47 12.45
N LYS A 110 -7.50 2.63 12.53
CA LYS A 110 -8.60 2.86 13.48
C LYS A 110 -9.75 1.86 13.30
N LYS A 111 -10.10 1.57 12.04
CA LYS A 111 -11.18 0.60 11.73
C LYS A 111 -10.75 -0.84 12.01
N PHE A 112 -9.52 -1.20 11.67
CA PHE A 112 -8.97 -2.52 11.94
C PHE A 112 -8.84 -2.75 13.45
N ARG A 113 -8.38 -1.75 14.20
CA ARG A 113 -8.30 -1.82 15.67
C ARG A 113 -9.66 -2.09 16.28
N LYS A 114 -10.69 -1.32 15.88
CA LYS A 114 -12.05 -1.51 16.36
C LYS A 114 -12.58 -2.93 16.06
N GLU A 115 -12.33 -3.43 14.85
CA GLU A 115 -12.71 -4.78 14.44
C GLU A 115 -11.96 -5.84 15.26
N TRP A 116 -10.64 -5.69 15.42
CA TRP A 116 -9.79 -6.61 16.17
C TRP A 116 -10.31 -6.81 17.59
N PHE A 117 -10.50 -5.72 18.34
CA PHE A 117 -10.95 -5.79 19.73
C PHE A 117 -12.42 -6.21 19.90
N LEU A 118 -13.20 -6.26 18.81
CA LEU A 118 -14.56 -6.80 18.84
C LEU A 118 -14.57 -8.33 18.75
N PHE A 119 -13.66 -8.90 17.95
CA PHE A 119 -13.67 -10.33 17.62
C PHE A 119 -12.51 -11.15 18.22
N ASN A 120 -11.46 -10.48 18.69
CA ASN A 120 -10.22 -11.12 19.15
C ASN A 120 -9.85 -10.66 20.55
N ARG A 121 -9.04 -11.48 21.23
CA ARG A 121 -8.33 -11.02 22.43
C ARG A 121 -7.29 -9.95 22.05
N PRO A 122 -6.84 -9.12 23.00
CA PRO A 122 -5.84 -8.08 22.75
C PRO A 122 -4.51 -8.59 22.14
N TYR A 123 -4.10 -9.82 22.47
CA TYR A 123 -2.85 -10.42 22.00
C TYR A 123 -2.80 -10.49 20.47
N GLY A 124 -1.66 -10.13 19.87
CA GLY A 124 -1.45 -10.09 18.41
C GLY A 124 -1.70 -8.70 17.80
N TRP A 125 -2.38 -7.78 18.51
CA TRP A 125 -2.52 -6.39 18.07
C TRP A 125 -1.20 -5.61 18.13
N ASP A 126 -0.31 -5.97 19.05
CA ASP A 126 1.07 -5.51 19.12
C ASP A 126 1.81 -5.71 17.79
N ILE A 127 1.66 -6.90 17.18
CA ILE A 127 2.24 -7.20 15.86
C ILE A 127 1.62 -6.31 14.77
N GLN A 128 0.30 -6.11 14.77
CA GLN A 128 -0.34 -5.21 13.80
C GLN A 128 0.13 -3.76 13.97
N THR A 129 0.32 -3.32 15.21
CA THR A 129 0.82 -1.98 15.55
C THR A 129 2.21 -1.76 14.96
N ILE A 130 3.14 -2.71 15.13
CA ILE A 130 4.49 -2.64 14.55
C ILE A 130 4.42 -2.55 13.02
N ARG A 131 3.63 -3.42 12.39
CA ARG A 131 3.52 -3.49 10.92
C ARG A 131 2.94 -2.23 10.30
N LEU A 132 1.84 -1.73 10.88
CA LEU A 132 1.16 -0.52 10.41
C LEU A 132 1.98 0.74 10.70
N GLY A 133 2.63 0.80 11.87
CA GLY A 133 3.52 1.89 12.24
C GLY A 133 4.73 2.00 11.30
N GLY A 134 5.36 0.87 10.98
CA GLY A 134 6.45 0.81 10.00
C GLY A 134 6.02 1.31 8.63
N LEU A 135 4.87 0.84 8.12
CA LEU A 135 4.33 1.31 6.83
C LEU A 135 4.01 2.82 6.86
N ALA A 136 3.41 3.32 7.93
CA ALA A 136 3.07 4.73 8.07
C ALA A 136 4.33 5.61 8.04
N LEU A 137 5.38 5.22 8.77
CA LEU A 137 6.64 5.94 8.79
C LEU A 137 7.33 5.91 7.42
N ARG A 138 7.30 4.76 6.73
CA ARG A 138 7.87 4.63 5.38
C ARG A 138 7.19 5.52 4.35
N ILE A 139 5.85 5.58 4.34
CA ILE A 139 5.11 6.49 3.42
C ILE A 139 5.50 7.95 3.68
N LYS A 140 5.57 8.34 4.96
CA LYS A 140 5.97 9.68 5.38
C LYS A 140 7.41 10.00 4.92
N GLU A 141 8.34 9.09 5.16
CA GLU A 141 9.74 9.25 4.79
C GLU A 141 9.93 9.37 3.28
N CYS A 142 9.24 8.54 2.47
CA CYS A 142 9.24 8.68 1.02
C CYS A 142 8.79 10.07 0.58
N ARG A 143 7.69 10.59 1.16
CA ARG A 143 7.20 11.95 0.86
C ARG A 143 8.22 13.03 1.22
N GLU A 144 8.85 12.92 2.38
CA GLU A 144 9.83 13.90 2.87
C GLU A 144 11.08 13.90 1.99
N ARG A 145 11.59 12.71 1.63
CA ARG A 145 12.74 12.58 0.72
C ARG A 145 12.44 13.06 -0.68
N LEU A 146 11.23 12.81 -1.21
CA LEU A 146 10.79 13.43 -2.47
C LEU A 146 10.80 14.96 -2.38
N SER A 147 10.35 15.53 -1.26
CA SER A 147 10.37 16.99 -1.08
C SER A 147 11.80 17.54 -1.07
N LEU A 148 12.73 16.87 -0.38
CA LEU A 148 14.15 17.24 -0.39
C LEU A 148 14.75 17.19 -1.81
N TYR A 149 14.43 16.16 -2.59
CA TYR A 149 14.89 16.01 -3.97
C TYR A 149 14.32 17.09 -4.89
N ILE A 150 13.02 17.36 -4.78
CA ILE A 150 12.33 18.40 -5.55
C ILE A 150 12.98 19.76 -5.27
N ASP A 151 13.22 20.08 -3.99
CA ASP A 151 13.86 21.32 -3.52
C ASP A 151 15.35 21.41 -3.86
N GLY A 152 15.97 20.34 -4.38
CA GLY A 152 17.40 20.30 -4.70
C GLY A 152 18.32 20.19 -3.49
N LYS A 153 17.79 19.81 -2.32
CA LYS A 153 18.57 19.58 -1.08
C LYS A 153 19.33 18.26 -1.09
N ILE A 154 18.88 17.31 -1.91
CA ILE A 154 19.59 16.07 -2.23
C ILE A 154 19.61 15.90 -3.74
N GLU A 155 20.70 15.34 -4.26
CA GLU A 155 20.89 15.21 -5.71
C GLU A 155 20.17 13.99 -6.29
N ARG A 156 19.99 12.94 -5.48
CA ARG A 156 19.37 11.69 -5.89
C ARG A 156 18.73 10.93 -4.72
N ILE A 157 17.88 9.97 -5.05
CA ILE A 157 17.26 9.00 -4.16
C ILE A 157 17.69 7.63 -4.66
N ASP A 158 18.69 7.02 -4.01
CA ASP A 158 19.36 5.80 -4.49
C ASP A 158 18.37 4.66 -4.81
N GLU A 159 17.35 4.45 -3.98
CA GLU A 159 16.35 3.40 -4.19
C GLU A 159 15.54 3.57 -5.49
N LEU A 160 15.41 4.80 -5.98
CA LEU A 160 14.70 5.12 -7.22
C LEU A 160 15.61 5.07 -8.46
N GLU A 161 16.92 4.98 -8.29
CA GLU A 161 17.88 4.76 -9.39
C GLU A 161 17.97 3.28 -9.80
N GLU A 162 17.63 2.36 -8.89
CA GLU A 162 17.68 0.92 -9.14
C GLU A 162 16.65 0.44 -10.16
N ASN A 163 17.03 -0.54 -10.97
CA ASN A 163 16.09 -1.25 -11.86
C ASN A 163 15.37 -2.35 -11.08
N LEU A 164 14.04 -2.32 -11.10
CA LEU A 164 13.23 -3.33 -10.42
C LEU A 164 13.28 -4.66 -11.17
N LEU A 165 13.58 -5.73 -10.43
CA LEU A 165 13.60 -7.09 -10.95
C LEU A 165 12.28 -7.82 -10.63
N PRO A 166 11.91 -8.84 -11.42
CA PRO A 166 10.81 -9.73 -11.05
C PRO A 166 11.07 -10.35 -9.68
N TYR A 167 10.13 -10.18 -8.75
CA TYR A 167 10.14 -10.88 -7.48
C TYR A 167 9.88 -12.37 -7.73
N ALA A 168 10.60 -13.25 -7.02
CA ALA A 168 10.77 -14.70 -7.28
C ALA A 168 9.56 -15.46 -7.89
N PRO A 169 9.79 -16.52 -8.70
CA PRO A 169 8.72 -17.22 -9.46
C PRO A 169 7.62 -17.92 -8.63
N PHE A 170 7.76 -18.05 -7.30
CA PHE A 170 6.81 -18.73 -6.39
C PHE A 170 6.16 -17.79 -5.35
N ASP A 171 6.02 -16.52 -5.70
CA ASP A 171 5.71 -15.45 -4.78
C ASP A 171 4.31 -15.50 -4.11
N SER A 172 3.31 -16.14 -4.73
CA SER A 172 1.97 -16.27 -4.12
C SER A 172 1.93 -17.26 -2.95
N ALA A 173 2.93 -18.16 -2.83
CA ALA A 173 3.05 -19.10 -1.72
C ALA A 173 3.68 -18.47 -0.46
N PHE A 174 4.35 -17.32 -0.59
CA PHE A 174 5.03 -16.63 0.52
C PHE A 174 4.30 -15.35 0.93
N ASN A 175 3.12 -15.52 1.54
CA ASN A 175 2.31 -14.43 2.09
C ASN A 175 2.87 -13.90 3.44
N MET A 176 4.16 -13.60 3.48
CA MET A 176 4.89 -13.20 4.69
C MET A 176 5.11 -11.69 4.72
N TYR A 177 4.85 -11.07 5.86
CA TYR A 177 5.05 -9.62 6.04
C TYR A 177 6.48 -9.19 5.71
N SER A 178 7.49 -9.89 6.27
CA SER A 178 8.91 -9.58 6.06
C SER A 178 9.28 -9.54 4.58
N GLY A 179 8.85 -10.54 3.82
CA GLY A 179 9.10 -10.62 2.37
C GLY A 179 8.41 -9.53 1.53
N PHE A 180 7.45 -8.78 2.09
CA PHE A 180 6.83 -7.66 1.39
C PHE A 180 7.45 -6.31 1.71
N VAL A 181 8.10 -6.17 2.88
CA VAL A 181 8.60 -4.88 3.34
C VAL A 181 10.10 -4.70 3.12
N SER A 182 10.90 -5.77 3.15
CA SER A 182 12.35 -5.69 2.99
C SER A 182 12.95 -7.05 2.64
N VAL A 183 14.00 -7.04 1.81
CA VAL A 183 14.87 -8.21 1.57
C VAL A 183 16.02 -8.30 2.58
N ARG A 184 16.12 -7.33 3.49
CA ARG A 184 17.08 -7.36 4.60
C ARG A 184 16.51 -8.14 5.78
N ASN A 185 17.39 -8.71 6.58
CA ASN A 185 17.01 -9.38 7.82
C ASN A 185 16.34 -8.36 8.76
N LEU A 186 15.15 -8.71 9.26
CA LEU A 186 14.31 -7.95 10.20
C LEU A 186 14.20 -8.69 11.52
#